data_AF-A0A2E4WRF0-F1
#
_entry.id   AF-A0A2E4WRF0-F1
#
_cell.length_a   1.000
_cell.length_b   1.000
_cell.length_c   1.000
_cell.angle_alpha   90.00
_cell.angle_beta   90.00
_cell.angle_gamma   90.00
#
_symmetry.space_group_name_H-M   'P 1'
#
loop_
_entity.id
_entity.type
_entity.pdbx_description
1 polymer ?
#
loop_
_entity_poly.entity_id
_entity_poly.type
_entity_poly.pdbx_seq_one_letter_code
_entity_poly.pdbx_strand_id
1 'polypeptide(L)'
;MTMGLLATRNINATLVGDSSLSSRPMLRVINPLKEMNTIIEHNKGCLPVKINSNNFFSIPIKHKLSIGSAQVKSAILLAATSVQGSTEIIEEIPSRDHTERLLKYLGANISIKKKSGKNNIKLISPTILPSKDFYIPGDFSSAAFFIVAALLIKDSKITIKNVGLNFFRIGLLEALRKMNGKIIIKNKRYINMELVGDIEIFHSRLNGIKLGKVFSARLIDEYPILFVAASFAKGTSKFYGLEELKFKESNRIESMEIALKDAGVNITSESNWVEITGKKNQIGGNFVSTNNDHRIAMSMLVFGMVSEKPVSIDNFETIKTSFPNFKELFSKVGAKIEFFQK
;
A
#
# COMPACT_ATOMS: atom_id res chain seq x y z
N MET A 1 -12.91 -5.12 -4.86
CA MET A 1 -13.12 -6.38 -4.12
C MET A 1 -14.60 -6.67 -3.96
N THR A 2 -15.36 -5.82 -3.26
CA THR A 2 -16.82 -5.96 -3.11
C THR A 2 -17.54 -6.14 -4.44
N MET A 3 -17.19 -5.36 -5.47
CA MET A 3 -17.72 -5.55 -6.83
C MET A 3 -17.59 -6.99 -7.34
N GLY A 4 -16.41 -7.61 -7.18
CA GLY A 4 -16.20 -9.00 -7.59
C GLY A 4 -17.02 -10.00 -6.77
N LEU A 5 -17.04 -9.82 -5.44
CA LEU A 5 -17.85 -10.65 -4.55
C LEU A 5 -19.34 -10.66 -4.94
N LEU A 6 -19.89 -9.50 -5.33
CA LEU A 6 -21.30 -9.33 -5.66
C LEU A 6 -21.65 -9.75 -7.10
N ALA A 7 -20.72 -9.57 -8.04
CA ALA A 7 -20.97 -9.73 -9.48
C ALA A 7 -21.45 -11.13 -9.91
N THR A 8 -21.15 -12.16 -9.12
CA THR A 8 -21.47 -13.57 -9.43
C THR A 8 -22.45 -14.18 -8.42
N ARG A 9 -23.25 -13.35 -7.74
CA ARG A 9 -24.22 -13.76 -6.70
C ARG A 9 -25.68 -13.62 -7.09
N ASN A 10 -25.96 -13.28 -8.34
CA ASN A 10 -27.30 -13.05 -8.87
C ASN A 10 -28.12 -12.05 -8.02
N ILE A 11 -27.52 -10.88 -7.75
CA ILE A 11 -28.16 -9.80 -6.98
C ILE A 11 -28.14 -8.50 -7.79
N ASN A 12 -29.08 -7.60 -7.48
CA ASN A 12 -29.04 -6.22 -7.92
C ASN A 12 -28.36 -5.37 -6.85
N ALA A 13 -27.28 -4.67 -7.21
CA ALA A 13 -26.54 -3.83 -6.27
C ALA A 13 -25.98 -2.58 -6.95
N THR A 14 -26.02 -1.45 -6.26
CA THR A 14 -25.39 -0.20 -6.70
C THR A 14 -24.24 0.14 -5.76
N LEU A 15 -23.06 0.33 -6.33
CA LEU A 15 -21.87 0.77 -5.62
C LEU A 15 -21.63 2.26 -5.88
N VAL A 16 -21.63 3.04 -4.81
CA VAL A 16 -21.34 4.49 -4.81
C VAL A 16 -20.11 4.77 -3.94
N GLY A 17 -19.54 5.97 -4.07
CA GLY A 17 -18.40 6.42 -3.28
C GLY A 17 -18.39 7.93 -3.16
N ASP A 18 -17.46 8.45 -2.37
CA ASP A 18 -17.18 9.89 -2.31
C ASP A 18 -16.64 10.43 -3.64
N SER A 19 -16.36 11.73 -3.71
CA SER A 19 -15.85 12.38 -4.92
C SER A 19 -14.49 11.83 -5.36
N SER A 20 -13.60 11.48 -4.42
CA SER A 20 -12.29 10.91 -4.70
C SER A 20 -12.43 9.53 -5.34
N LEU A 21 -13.17 8.61 -4.71
CA LEU A 21 -13.39 7.27 -5.22
C LEU A 21 -14.18 7.27 -6.53
N SER A 22 -15.13 8.22 -6.69
CA SER A 22 -15.97 8.30 -7.88
C SER A 22 -15.24 8.82 -9.12
N SER A 23 -14.09 9.47 -8.97
CA SER A 23 -13.23 9.86 -10.11
C SER A 23 -12.26 8.76 -10.54
N ARG A 24 -12.12 7.67 -9.77
CA ARG A 24 -11.15 6.61 -10.03
C ARG A 24 -11.62 5.62 -11.10
N PRO A 25 -10.72 5.21 -12.01
CA PRO A 25 -11.05 4.26 -13.07
C PRO A 25 -11.31 2.85 -12.51
N MET A 26 -12.50 2.32 -12.81
CA MET A 26 -12.96 0.99 -12.40
C MET A 26 -12.91 -0.05 -13.53
N LEU A 27 -12.66 0.36 -14.79
CA LEU A 27 -12.61 -0.55 -15.95
C LEU A 27 -11.66 -1.74 -15.77
N ARG A 28 -10.54 -1.53 -15.06
CA ARG A 28 -9.58 -2.60 -14.75
C ARG A 28 -10.18 -3.76 -13.93
N VAL A 29 -11.25 -3.51 -13.18
CA VAL A 29 -12.00 -4.53 -12.43
C VAL A 29 -13.25 -4.97 -13.20
N ILE A 30 -13.94 -4.03 -13.84
CA ILE A 30 -15.18 -4.29 -14.58
C ILE A 30 -14.93 -5.22 -15.77
N ASN A 31 -13.88 -4.99 -16.56
CA ASN A 31 -13.64 -5.75 -17.79
C ASN A 31 -13.44 -7.25 -17.50
N PRO A 32 -12.57 -7.67 -16.55
CA PRO A 32 -12.46 -9.08 -16.18
C PRO A 32 -13.77 -9.68 -15.64
N LEU A 33 -14.58 -8.90 -14.91
CA LEU A 33 -15.87 -9.41 -14.43
C LEU A 33 -16.88 -9.59 -15.57
N LYS A 34 -16.87 -8.72 -16.58
CA LYS A 34 -17.68 -8.90 -17.80
C LYS A 34 -17.27 -10.16 -18.58
N GLU A 35 -15.98 -10.49 -18.62
CA GLU A 35 -15.49 -11.77 -19.18
C GLU A 35 -16.10 -13.00 -18.47
N MET A 36 -16.47 -12.86 -17.19
CA MET A 36 -17.17 -13.90 -16.41
C MET A 36 -18.69 -13.95 -16.69
N ASN A 37 -19.16 -13.30 -17.75
CA ASN A 37 -20.58 -13.21 -18.14
C ASN A 37 -21.45 -12.46 -17.10
N THR A 38 -20.92 -11.38 -16.51
CA THR A 38 -21.67 -10.53 -15.55
C THR A 38 -22.19 -9.25 -16.23
N ILE A 39 -23.34 -8.74 -15.76
CA ILE A 39 -23.94 -7.51 -16.27
C ILE A 39 -23.61 -6.36 -15.32
N ILE A 40 -22.71 -5.48 -15.79
CA ILE A 40 -22.22 -4.33 -15.03
C ILE A 40 -22.35 -3.05 -15.86
N GLU A 41 -23.18 -2.14 -15.36
CA GLU A 41 -23.31 -0.77 -15.87
C GLU A 41 -22.42 0.17 -15.05
N HIS A 42 -21.88 1.20 -15.70
CA HIS A 42 -20.94 2.11 -15.07
C HIS A 42 -21.02 3.51 -15.68
N ASN A 43 -20.66 4.52 -14.90
CA ASN A 43 -20.57 5.89 -15.38
C ASN A 43 -19.21 6.15 -16.05
N LYS A 44 -19.13 6.01 -17.38
CA LYS A 44 -17.90 6.23 -18.18
C LYS A 44 -16.65 5.49 -17.64
N GLY A 45 -16.85 4.32 -17.03
CA GLY A 45 -15.78 3.51 -16.45
C GLY A 45 -15.48 3.81 -14.98
N CYS A 46 -16.24 4.69 -14.33
CA CYS A 46 -16.14 5.09 -12.93
C CYS A 46 -17.42 4.79 -12.15
N LEU A 47 -17.44 5.11 -10.84
CA LEU A 47 -18.66 5.05 -10.03
C LEU A 47 -19.67 6.14 -10.45
N PRO A 48 -20.98 5.96 -10.17
CA PRO A 48 -21.61 4.76 -9.63
C PRO A 48 -21.52 3.57 -10.59
N VAL A 49 -21.44 2.36 -10.01
CA VAL A 49 -21.44 1.10 -10.75
C VAL A 49 -22.64 0.28 -10.30
N LYS A 50 -23.43 -0.21 -11.27
CA LYS A 50 -24.60 -1.04 -11.01
C LYS A 50 -24.31 -2.46 -11.48
N ILE A 51 -24.49 -3.41 -10.57
CA ILE A 51 -24.42 -4.85 -10.80
C ILE A 51 -25.87 -5.30 -10.94
N ASN A 52 -26.21 -5.92 -12.07
CA ASN A 52 -27.54 -6.45 -12.31
C ASN A 52 -27.52 -7.98 -12.14
N SER A 53 -28.56 -8.51 -11.48
CA SER A 53 -28.87 -9.93 -11.50
C SER A 53 -29.05 -10.37 -12.95
N ASN A 54 -28.52 -11.52 -13.31
CA ASN A 54 -28.71 -12.10 -14.63
C ASN A 54 -29.27 -13.51 -14.53
N ASN A 55 -30.14 -13.87 -15.48
CA ASN A 55 -30.67 -15.24 -15.57
C ASN A 55 -29.64 -16.23 -16.16
N PHE A 56 -28.41 -15.77 -16.44
CA PHE A 56 -27.33 -16.55 -17.03
C PHE A 56 -26.30 -16.93 -15.97
N PHE A 57 -25.71 -18.12 -16.10
CA PHE A 57 -24.63 -18.55 -15.23
C PHE A 57 -23.36 -17.74 -15.51
N SER A 58 -22.71 -17.29 -14.44
CA SER A 58 -21.34 -16.77 -14.52
C SER A 58 -20.37 -17.90 -14.89
N ILE A 59 -19.34 -17.58 -15.68
CA ILE A 59 -18.38 -18.56 -16.19
C ILE A 59 -16.97 -18.33 -15.59
N PRO A 60 -16.18 -19.40 -15.39
CA PRO A 60 -14.79 -19.25 -14.99
C PRO A 60 -13.98 -18.67 -16.16
N ILE A 61 -12.92 -17.94 -15.83
CA ILE A 61 -12.06 -17.28 -16.84
C ILE A 61 -10.60 -17.66 -16.66
N LYS A 62 -9.83 -17.48 -17.73
CA LYS A 62 -8.37 -17.47 -17.70
C LYS A 62 -7.88 -16.06 -18.03
N HIS A 63 -7.56 -15.29 -17.00
CA HIS A 63 -7.26 -13.87 -17.14
C HIS A 63 -5.76 -13.59 -17.02
N LYS A 64 -5.20 -12.86 -17.99
CA LYS A 64 -3.81 -12.39 -17.94
C LYS A 64 -3.76 -11.02 -17.29
N LEU A 65 -3.17 -10.94 -16.11
CA LEU A 65 -2.99 -9.71 -15.37
C LEU A 65 -1.60 -9.12 -15.66
N SER A 66 -1.57 -8.15 -16.58
CA SER A 66 -0.34 -7.48 -17.04
C SER A 66 0.23 -6.47 -16.04
N ILE A 67 -0.62 -5.90 -15.19
CA ILE A 67 -0.25 -4.91 -14.16
C ILE A 67 -0.31 -5.60 -12.79
N GLY A 68 0.66 -5.32 -11.90
CA GLY A 68 0.70 -5.89 -10.54
C GLY A 68 -0.40 -5.37 -9.58
N SER A 69 -1.67 -5.49 -9.95
CA SER A 69 -2.82 -5.00 -9.19
C SER A 69 -3.49 -6.09 -8.37
N ALA A 70 -3.18 -6.12 -7.08
CA ALA A 70 -3.81 -7.03 -6.12
C ALA A 70 -5.34 -6.86 -6.04
N GLN A 71 -5.86 -5.66 -6.33
CA GLN A 71 -7.30 -5.39 -6.27
C GLN A 71 -8.07 -6.07 -7.40
N VAL A 72 -7.52 -6.08 -8.62
CA VAL A 72 -8.11 -6.76 -9.78
C VAL A 72 -8.09 -8.26 -9.55
N LYS A 73 -6.92 -8.80 -9.18
CA LYS A 73 -6.75 -10.20 -8.79
C LYS A 73 -7.78 -10.62 -7.73
N SER A 74 -7.90 -9.84 -6.66
CA SER A 74 -8.83 -10.15 -5.56
C SER A 74 -10.29 -10.10 -6.00
N ALA A 75 -10.67 -9.17 -6.87
CA ALA A 75 -12.04 -9.11 -7.39
C ALA A 75 -12.39 -10.36 -8.21
N ILE A 76 -11.49 -10.80 -9.09
CA ILE A 76 -11.67 -12.03 -9.89
C ILE A 76 -11.75 -13.26 -8.98
N LEU A 77 -10.85 -13.39 -8.01
CA LEU A 77 -10.84 -14.53 -7.09
C LEU A 77 -12.11 -14.59 -6.24
N LEU A 78 -12.58 -13.45 -5.72
CA LEU A 78 -13.82 -13.38 -4.94
C LEU A 78 -15.05 -13.70 -5.79
N ALA A 79 -15.11 -13.18 -7.02
CA ALA A 79 -16.15 -13.52 -7.99
C ALA A 79 -16.17 -15.04 -8.26
N ALA A 80 -14.98 -15.62 -8.45
CA ALA A 80 -14.83 -17.04 -8.76
C ALA A 80 -15.21 -17.97 -7.60
N THR A 81 -15.39 -17.50 -6.35
CA THR A 81 -15.76 -18.38 -5.22
C THR A 81 -17.13 -19.07 -5.39
N SER A 82 -18.06 -18.45 -6.12
CA SER A 82 -19.39 -19.02 -6.43
C SER A 82 -19.51 -19.62 -7.84
N VAL A 83 -18.47 -19.52 -8.65
CA VAL A 83 -18.52 -19.91 -10.07
C VAL A 83 -18.04 -21.34 -10.23
N GLN A 84 -18.85 -22.19 -10.88
CA GLN A 84 -18.48 -23.58 -11.11
C GLN A 84 -17.33 -23.69 -12.11
N GLY A 85 -16.29 -24.46 -11.76
CA GLY A 85 -15.14 -24.73 -12.61
C GLY A 85 -13.84 -24.12 -12.09
N SER A 86 -12.94 -23.83 -13.01
CA SER A 86 -11.56 -23.41 -12.69
C SER A 86 -11.26 -22.03 -13.24
N THR A 87 -11.11 -21.05 -12.36
CA THR A 87 -10.65 -19.71 -12.72
C THR A 87 -9.12 -19.64 -12.56
N GLU A 88 -8.44 -19.16 -13.59
CA GLU A 88 -6.99 -19.01 -13.64
C GLU A 88 -6.60 -17.52 -13.81
N ILE A 89 -5.65 -17.04 -13.03
CA ILE A 89 -5.06 -15.71 -13.16
C ILE A 89 -3.56 -15.88 -13.42
N ILE A 90 -3.11 -15.38 -14.56
CA ILE A 90 -1.69 -15.31 -14.92
C ILE A 90 -1.19 -13.91 -14.58
N GLU A 91 -0.53 -13.78 -13.44
CA GLU A 91 0.03 -12.53 -12.94
C GLU A 91 1.47 -12.37 -13.45
N GLU A 92 1.66 -11.41 -14.35
CA GLU A 92 2.97 -11.08 -14.95
C GLU A 92 3.90 -10.40 -13.95
N ILE A 93 3.34 -9.56 -13.08
CA ILE A 93 4.06 -8.86 -12.02
C ILE A 93 3.40 -9.21 -10.67
N PRO A 94 4.08 -9.99 -9.81
CA PRO A 94 3.55 -10.37 -8.51
C PRO A 94 3.10 -9.18 -7.66
N SER A 95 1.89 -9.27 -7.10
CA SER A 95 1.31 -8.29 -6.20
C SER A 95 0.97 -8.91 -4.83
N ARG A 96 0.48 -8.11 -3.88
CA ARG A 96 0.05 -8.57 -2.54
C ARG A 96 -0.86 -9.81 -2.66
N ASP A 97 -0.61 -10.82 -1.82
CA ASP A 97 -1.24 -12.15 -1.90
C ASP A 97 -2.20 -12.45 -0.74
N HIS A 98 -2.73 -11.41 -0.08
CA HIS A 98 -3.61 -11.52 1.09
C HIS A 98 -4.90 -12.29 0.78
N THR A 99 -5.49 -12.09 -0.40
CA THR A 99 -6.73 -12.79 -0.80
C THR A 99 -6.46 -14.27 -1.01
N GLU A 100 -5.35 -14.63 -1.64
CA GLU A 100 -4.98 -16.01 -1.85
C GLU A 100 -4.71 -16.74 -0.53
N ARG A 101 -3.99 -16.08 0.40
CA ARG A 101 -3.74 -16.61 1.75
C ARG A 101 -5.02 -16.75 2.55
N LEU A 102 -5.90 -15.74 2.52
CA LEU A 102 -7.19 -15.77 3.21
C LEU A 102 -8.08 -16.89 2.68
N LEU A 103 -8.25 -16.99 1.35
CA LEU A 103 -9.05 -18.05 0.74
C LEU A 103 -8.50 -19.43 1.10
N LYS A 104 -7.17 -19.61 1.04
CA LYS A 104 -6.54 -20.88 1.45
C LYS A 104 -6.73 -21.17 2.93
N TYR A 105 -6.62 -20.16 3.80
CA TYR A 105 -6.88 -20.29 5.24
C TYR A 105 -8.33 -20.71 5.50
N LEU A 106 -9.28 -20.15 4.75
CA LEU A 106 -10.70 -20.51 4.79
C LEU A 106 -11.01 -21.85 4.10
N GLY A 107 -10.02 -22.57 3.55
CA GLY A 107 -10.22 -23.90 2.96
C GLY A 107 -10.55 -23.92 1.47
N ALA A 108 -10.39 -22.79 0.76
CA ALA A 108 -10.53 -22.76 -0.70
C ALA A 108 -9.53 -23.68 -1.40
N ASN A 109 -9.97 -24.34 -2.48
CA ASN A 109 -9.08 -25.09 -3.37
C ASN A 109 -8.33 -24.13 -4.30
N ILE A 110 -7.35 -23.43 -3.73
CA ILE A 110 -6.50 -22.46 -4.42
C ILE A 110 -5.05 -22.94 -4.47
N SER A 111 -4.44 -22.85 -5.64
CA SER A 111 -3.04 -23.18 -5.86
C SER A 111 -2.32 -22.04 -6.58
N ILE A 112 -1.05 -21.85 -6.25
CA ILE A 112 -0.19 -20.83 -6.86
C ILE A 112 1.06 -21.53 -7.38
N LYS A 113 1.23 -21.55 -8.70
CA LYS A 113 2.44 -22.04 -9.36
C LYS A 113 3.30 -20.85 -9.78
N LYS A 114 4.55 -20.80 -9.32
CA LYS A 114 5.50 -19.74 -9.67
C LYS A 114 6.40 -20.22 -10.81
N LYS A 115 6.48 -19.47 -11.91
CA LYS A 115 7.37 -19.79 -13.04
C LYS A 115 7.92 -18.50 -13.65
N SER A 116 9.25 -18.38 -13.75
CA SER A 116 9.95 -17.25 -14.38
C SER A 116 9.49 -15.87 -13.87
N GLY A 117 9.33 -15.72 -12.54
CA GLY A 117 8.89 -14.46 -11.93
C GLY A 117 7.39 -14.16 -12.03
N LYS A 118 6.61 -15.03 -12.67
CA LYS A 118 5.15 -14.91 -12.81
C LYS A 118 4.43 -15.86 -11.85
N ASN A 119 3.21 -15.49 -11.45
CA ASN A 119 2.33 -16.37 -10.69
C ASN A 119 1.19 -16.86 -11.59
N ASN A 120 0.97 -18.18 -11.61
CA ASN A 120 -0.27 -18.76 -12.11
C ASN A 120 -1.11 -19.18 -10.89
N ILE A 121 -2.20 -18.46 -10.67
CA ILE A 121 -3.11 -18.68 -9.55
C ILE A 121 -4.34 -19.39 -10.09
N LYS A 122 -4.67 -20.55 -9.53
CA LYS A 122 -5.81 -21.36 -9.94
C LYS A 122 -6.74 -21.58 -8.75
N LEU A 123 -8.01 -21.21 -8.89
CA LEU A 123 -9.08 -21.45 -7.91
C LEU A 123 -10.11 -22.40 -8.54
N ILE A 124 -10.37 -23.52 -7.87
CA ILE A 124 -11.44 -24.46 -8.23
C ILE A 124 -12.64 -24.21 -7.33
N SER A 125 -13.80 -24.03 -7.93
CA SER A 125 -15.04 -23.59 -7.28
C SER A 125 -16.27 -24.34 -7.82
N PRO A 126 -17.44 -24.30 -7.14
CA PRO A 126 -17.70 -23.54 -5.91
C PRO A 126 -16.95 -24.11 -4.70
N THR A 127 -16.54 -23.24 -3.77
CA THR A 127 -15.99 -23.66 -2.48
C THR A 127 -16.85 -23.12 -1.35
N ILE A 128 -17.24 -23.99 -0.41
CA ILE A 128 -17.80 -23.58 0.87
C ILE A 128 -16.67 -23.06 1.75
N LEU A 129 -16.78 -21.80 2.20
CA LEU A 129 -15.81 -21.15 3.07
C LEU A 129 -16.39 -21.07 4.50
N PRO A 130 -16.02 -21.96 5.43
CA PRO A 130 -16.47 -21.90 6.81
C PRO A 130 -15.98 -20.64 7.52
N SER A 131 -16.71 -20.22 8.56
CA SER A 131 -16.19 -19.23 9.50
C SER A 131 -14.98 -19.79 10.26
N LYS A 132 -14.02 -18.93 10.54
CA LYS A 132 -12.83 -19.23 11.34
C LYS A 132 -12.45 -18.03 12.18
N ASP A 133 -11.83 -18.28 13.32
CA ASP A 133 -11.19 -17.22 14.08
C ASP A 133 -10.10 -16.57 13.24
N PHE A 134 -10.08 -15.24 13.24
CA PHE A 134 -9.16 -14.46 12.43
C PHE A 134 -8.49 -13.38 13.27
N TYR A 135 -7.18 -13.52 13.38
CA TYR A 135 -6.27 -12.55 13.98
C TYR A 135 -5.69 -11.63 12.89
N ILE A 136 -5.79 -10.32 13.10
CA ILE A 136 -5.29 -9.30 12.19
C ILE A 136 -3.90 -8.84 12.68
N PRO A 137 -2.82 -9.09 11.91
CA PRO A 137 -1.49 -8.55 12.25
C PRO A 137 -1.46 -7.02 12.20
N GLY A 138 -0.53 -6.42 12.94
CA GLY A 138 -0.25 -4.98 12.85
C GLY A 138 0.12 -4.57 11.42
N ASP A 139 -0.42 -3.44 10.95
CA ASP A 139 -0.19 -2.98 9.59
C ASP A 139 1.24 -2.46 9.41
N PHE A 140 1.94 -3.06 8.45
CA PHE A 140 3.28 -2.64 8.08
C PHE A 140 3.33 -1.20 7.56
N SER A 141 2.30 -0.77 6.83
CA SER A 141 2.25 0.60 6.29
C SER A 141 2.18 1.65 7.40
N SER A 142 1.43 1.38 8.48
CA SER A 142 1.42 2.24 9.67
C SER A 142 2.72 2.15 10.47
N ALA A 143 3.30 0.95 10.59
CA ALA A 143 4.60 0.76 11.25
C ALA A 143 5.74 1.49 10.53
N ALA A 144 5.64 1.69 9.21
CA ALA A 144 6.65 2.35 8.38
C ALA A 144 7.05 3.74 8.90
N PHE A 145 6.07 4.53 9.37
CA PHE A 145 6.32 5.87 9.90
C PHE A 145 7.19 5.83 11.16
N PHE A 146 6.90 4.91 12.09
CA PHE A 146 7.70 4.69 13.28
C PHE A 146 9.09 4.15 12.95
N ILE A 147 9.17 3.21 11.99
CA ILE A 147 10.44 2.64 11.53
C ILE A 147 11.35 3.75 11.01
N VAL A 148 10.86 4.61 10.12
CA VAL A 148 11.68 5.69 9.56
C VAL A 148 12.00 6.74 10.62
N ALA A 149 11.04 7.16 11.45
CA ALA A 149 11.30 8.09 12.55
C ALA A 149 12.44 7.59 13.47
N ALA A 150 12.38 6.33 13.91
CA ALA A 150 13.40 5.78 14.79
C ALA A 150 14.76 5.53 14.13
N LEU A 151 14.82 5.34 12.81
CA LEU A 151 16.09 5.31 12.09
C LEU A 151 16.75 6.69 12.06
N LEU A 152 15.95 7.74 11.87
CA LEU A 152 16.44 9.10 11.64
C LEU A 152 16.75 9.86 12.93
N ILE A 153 15.89 9.76 13.94
CA ILE A 153 16.02 10.48 15.21
C ILE A 153 17.16 9.86 16.03
N LYS A 154 18.10 10.70 16.49
CA LYS A 154 19.24 10.25 17.31
C LYS A 154 18.78 9.57 18.59
N ASP A 155 19.58 8.61 19.05
CA ASP A 155 19.37 7.85 20.29
C ASP A 155 18.03 7.09 20.37
N SER A 156 17.33 6.97 19.25
CA SER A 156 16.07 6.23 19.16
C SER A 156 16.29 4.73 19.13
N LYS A 157 15.46 4.02 19.91
CA LYS A 157 15.30 2.58 19.88
C LYS A 157 13.83 2.25 20.12
N ILE A 158 13.18 1.66 19.13
CA ILE A 158 11.78 1.25 19.24
C ILE A 158 11.61 -0.22 18.90
N THR A 159 10.58 -0.84 19.47
CA THR A 159 10.14 -2.19 19.09
C THR A 159 8.66 -2.13 18.74
N ILE A 160 8.33 -2.49 17.49
CA ILE A 160 6.95 -2.57 17.01
C ILE A 160 6.57 -4.05 16.99
N LYS A 161 5.63 -4.43 17.85
CA LYS A 161 5.24 -5.83 18.03
C LYS A 161 4.19 -6.27 17.01
N ASN A 162 4.18 -7.57 16.70
CA ASN A 162 3.12 -8.25 15.94
C ASN A 162 2.83 -7.65 14.55
N VAL A 163 3.84 -7.17 13.84
CA VAL A 163 3.68 -6.58 12.51
C VAL A 163 3.60 -7.66 11.44
N GLY A 164 2.72 -7.47 10.46
CA GLY A 164 2.66 -8.31 9.26
C GLY A 164 3.95 -8.18 8.43
N LEU A 165 4.62 -9.31 8.18
CA LEU A 165 5.89 -9.41 7.46
C LEU A 165 5.72 -10.05 6.08
N ASN A 166 4.55 -9.87 5.46
CA ASN A 166 4.28 -10.35 4.12
C ASN A 166 5.32 -9.79 3.13
N PHE A 167 5.95 -10.66 2.33
CA PHE A 167 7.00 -10.30 1.38
C PHE A 167 6.61 -9.15 0.43
N PHE A 168 5.33 -9.11 0.03
CA PHE A 168 4.77 -8.09 -0.86
C PHE A 168 4.39 -6.78 -0.15
N ARG A 169 4.61 -6.68 1.16
CA ARG A 169 4.36 -5.49 1.99
C ARG A 169 5.62 -4.87 2.57
N ILE A 170 6.65 -5.68 2.83
CA ILE A 170 7.86 -5.24 3.53
C ILE A 170 8.97 -4.70 2.62
N GLY A 171 8.65 -4.22 1.41
CA GLY A 171 9.64 -3.70 0.47
C GLY A 171 10.48 -2.56 1.07
N LEU A 172 9.85 -1.73 1.93
CA LEU A 172 10.54 -0.67 2.67
C LEU A 172 11.62 -1.20 3.62
N LEU A 173 11.43 -2.34 4.30
CA LEU A 173 12.48 -2.89 5.18
C LEU A 173 13.73 -3.26 4.39
N GLU A 174 13.54 -3.82 3.20
CA GLU A 174 14.65 -4.16 2.31
C GLU A 174 15.36 -2.90 1.83
N ALA A 175 14.62 -1.87 1.41
CA ALA A 175 15.16 -0.58 1.03
C ALA A 175 15.97 0.05 2.17
N LEU A 176 15.40 0.17 3.36
CA LEU A 176 16.06 0.79 4.52
C LEU A 176 17.30 0.02 4.97
N ARG A 177 17.30 -1.32 4.89
CA ARG A 177 18.51 -2.11 5.13
C ARG A 177 19.60 -1.86 4.09
N LYS A 178 19.24 -1.74 2.81
CA LYS A 178 20.19 -1.32 1.75
C LYS A 178 20.72 0.09 1.99
N MET A 179 19.91 0.96 2.59
CA MET A 179 20.35 2.26 3.07
C MET A 179 21.18 2.18 4.36
N ASN A 180 21.62 1.01 4.83
CA ASN A 180 22.37 0.83 6.09
C ASN A 180 21.54 1.09 7.38
N GLY A 181 20.22 0.93 7.31
CA GLY A 181 19.33 0.97 8.48
C GLY A 181 19.45 -0.28 9.36
N LYS A 182 19.68 -0.10 10.66
CA LYS A 182 19.76 -1.17 11.65
C LYS A 182 18.36 -1.62 12.08
N ILE A 183 17.89 -2.69 11.44
CA ILE A 183 16.54 -3.26 11.65
C ILE A 183 16.62 -4.77 11.90
N ILE A 184 16.21 -5.21 13.08
CA ILE A 184 16.19 -6.62 13.50
C ILE A 184 14.75 -7.10 13.54
N ILE A 185 14.50 -8.31 13.03
CA ILE A 185 13.17 -8.96 13.12
C ILE A 185 13.27 -10.14 14.08
N LYS A 186 12.41 -10.15 15.10
CA LYS A 186 12.31 -11.20 16.12
C LYS A 186 10.94 -11.85 16.13
N ASN A 187 10.80 -12.95 16.88
CA ASN A 187 9.51 -13.61 17.18
C ASN A 187 8.67 -13.93 15.93
N LYS A 188 9.34 -14.37 14.86
CA LYS A 188 8.70 -14.72 13.59
C LYS A 188 7.82 -15.94 13.76
N ARG A 189 6.58 -15.85 13.30
CA ARG A 189 5.60 -16.94 13.33
C ARG A 189 4.57 -16.76 12.23
N TYR A 190 3.87 -17.85 11.89
CA TYR A 190 2.75 -17.80 10.97
C TYR A 190 1.43 -17.71 11.74
N ILE A 191 0.58 -16.75 11.38
CA ILE A 191 -0.79 -16.62 11.88
C ILE A 191 -1.70 -16.44 10.67
N ASN A 192 -2.74 -17.27 10.53
CA ASN A 192 -3.69 -17.24 9.40
C ASN A 192 -3.00 -17.22 8.02
N MET A 193 -1.92 -17.99 7.89
CA MET A 193 -1.02 -18.04 6.72
C MET A 193 -0.23 -16.75 6.42
N GLU A 194 -0.27 -15.74 7.28
CA GLU A 194 0.58 -14.55 7.22
C GLU A 194 1.80 -14.70 8.12
N LEU A 195 2.97 -14.27 7.63
CA LEU A 195 4.17 -14.16 8.46
C LEU A 195 4.03 -12.92 9.34
N VAL A 196 4.24 -13.05 10.64
CA VAL A 196 4.14 -11.98 11.63
C VAL A 196 5.41 -11.99 12.49
N GLY A 197 5.85 -10.82 12.94
CA GLY A 197 6.96 -10.73 13.89
C GLY A 197 7.11 -9.34 14.49
N ASP A 198 8.10 -9.21 15.38
CA ASP A 198 8.42 -7.95 16.03
C ASP A 198 9.59 -7.30 15.30
N ILE A 199 9.50 -5.98 15.09
CA ILE A 199 10.52 -5.20 14.39
C ILE A 199 11.21 -4.31 15.42
N GLU A 200 12.49 -4.55 15.67
CA GLU A 200 13.36 -3.68 16.47
C GLU A 200 14.14 -2.74 15.55
N ILE A 201 14.07 -1.44 15.84
CA ILE A 201 14.67 -0.38 15.04
C ILE A 201 15.56 0.45 15.94
N PHE A 202 16.74 0.80 15.42
CA PHE A 202 17.74 1.61 16.11
C PHE A 202 18.15 2.77 15.22
N HIS A 203 18.43 3.93 15.81
CA HIS A 203 19.01 5.07 15.11
C HIS A 203 20.18 4.63 14.22
N SER A 204 20.20 5.12 12.98
CA SER A 204 21.13 4.69 11.94
C SER A 204 21.55 5.85 11.04
N ARG A 205 22.80 5.81 10.57
CA ARG A 205 23.26 6.68 9.49
C ARG A 205 22.93 6.03 8.16
N LEU A 206 21.97 6.62 7.45
CA LEU A 206 21.50 6.08 6.18
C LEU A 206 22.39 6.52 5.01
N ASN A 207 22.47 5.69 3.97
CA ASN A 207 23.15 5.98 2.71
C ASN A 207 22.14 6.02 1.55
N GLY A 208 22.41 6.86 0.55
CA GLY A 208 21.62 6.92 -0.67
C GLY A 208 21.68 5.61 -1.45
N ILE A 209 20.58 5.24 -2.10
CA ILE A 209 20.47 3.98 -2.85
C ILE A 209 19.76 4.15 -4.19
N LYS A 210 20.00 3.22 -5.12
CA LYS A 210 19.22 3.09 -6.36
C LYS A 210 18.24 1.92 -6.24
N LEU A 211 16.94 2.17 -6.42
CA LEU A 211 15.91 1.12 -6.50
C LEU A 211 15.20 1.16 -7.86
N GLY A 212 15.26 0.03 -8.56
CA GLY A 212 14.54 -0.17 -9.82
C GLY A 212 13.07 -0.56 -9.63
N LYS A 213 12.34 -0.60 -10.75
CA LYS A 213 10.90 -0.90 -10.83
C LYS A 213 10.43 -2.19 -10.14
N VAL A 214 11.31 -3.17 -9.96
CA VAL A 214 10.98 -4.44 -9.27
C VAL A 214 10.51 -4.23 -7.82
N PHE A 215 10.89 -3.10 -7.22
CA PHE A 215 10.50 -2.73 -5.86
C PHE A 215 9.12 -2.10 -5.78
N SER A 216 8.65 -1.45 -6.85
CA SER A 216 7.51 -0.54 -6.82
C SER A 216 6.25 -1.18 -6.27
N ALA A 217 5.89 -2.39 -6.71
CA ALA A 217 4.70 -3.09 -6.22
C ALA A 217 4.76 -3.42 -4.71
N ARG A 218 5.96 -3.62 -4.15
CA ARG A 218 6.18 -4.05 -2.75
C ARG A 218 6.26 -2.89 -1.77
N LEU A 219 6.38 -1.66 -2.25
CA LEU A 219 6.51 -0.44 -1.42
C LEU A 219 5.75 0.76 -1.98
N ILE A 220 4.75 0.51 -2.85
CA ILE A 220 4.01 1.57 -3.54
C ILE A 220 3.39 2.57 -2.58
N ASP A 221 2.97 2.14 -1.39
CA ASP A 221 2.35 3.03 -0.43
C ASP A 221 3.37 3.62 0.56
N GLU A 222 4.61 3.16 0.55
CA GLU A 222 5.70 3.55 1.46
C GLU A 222 6.72 4.51 0.81
N TYR A 223 6.58 4.82 -0.48
CA TYR A 223 7.45 5.80 -1.14
C TYR A 223 7.48 7.18 -0.47
N PRO A 224 6.34 7.79 -0.04
CA PRO A 224 6.37 9.07 0.66
C PRO A 224 7.31 9.08 1.87
N ILE A 225 7.23 8.06 2.73
CA ILE A 225 8.09 7.97 3.92
C ILE A 225 9.52 7.52 3.58
N LEU A 226 9.72 6.78 2.49
CA LEU A 226 11.06 6.46 1.96
C LEU A 226 11.76 7.72 1.40
N PHE A 227 11.02 8.64 0.78
CA PHE A 227 11.57 9.92 0.32
C PHE A 227 12.06 10.77 1.49
N VAL A 228 11.32 10.76 2.60
CA VAL A 228 11.78 11.35 3.87
C VAL A 228 13.04 10.66 4.37
N ALA A 229 13.11 9.33 4.39
CA ALA A 229 14.35 8.64 4.77
C ALA A 229 15.55 9.01 3.87
N ALA A 230 15.31 9.14 2.55
CA ALA A 230 16.33 9.50 1.57
C ALA A 230 16.81 10.95 1.70
N SER A 231 15.95 11.88 2.13
CA SER A 231 16.34 13.29 2.32
C SER A 231 17.37 13.46 3.45
N PHE A 232 17.42 12.55 4.42
CA PHE A 232 18.41 12.57 5.51
C PHE A 232 19.58 11.60 5.30
N ALA A 233 19.61 10.87 4.17
CA ALA A 233 20.66 9.91 3.87
C ALA A 233 21.93 10.59 3.32
N LYS A 234 23.10 9.98 3.50
CA LYS A 234 24.34 10.42 2.86
C LYS A 234 24.32 10.07 1.37
N GLY A 235 24.41 11.08 0.50
CA GLY A 235 24.47 10.90 -0.95
C GLY A 235 23.11 10.94 -1.64
N THR A 236 23.04 10.45 -2.87
CA THR A 236 21.84 10.56 -3.71
C THR A 236 21.11 9.23 -3.82
N SER A 237 19.79 9.25 -3.63
CA SER A 237 18.90 8.11 -3.88
C SER A 237 18.13 8.31 -5.18
N LYS A 238 17.95 7.23 -5.96
CA LYS A 238 17.17 7.22 -7.21
C LYS A 238 16.15 6.09 -7.18
N PHE A 239 14.89 6.42 -7.40
CA PHE A 239 13.75 5.49 -7.37
C PHE A 239 13.04 5.48 -8.72
N TYR A 240 12.82 4.30 -9.30
CA TYR A 240 12.21 4.15 -10.64
C TYR A 240 10.94 3.30 -10.61
N GLY A 241 10.09 3.48 -11.63
CA GLY A 241 8.86 2.70 -11.82
C GLY A 241 7.74 3.18 -10.90
N LEU A 242 7.58 4.49 -10.79
CA LEU A 242 6.68 5.13 -9.83
C LEU A 242 5.33 5.55 -10.44
N GLU A 243 5.00 5.11 -11.66
CA GLU A 243 3.85 5.60 -12.43
C GLU A 243 2.53 5.50 -11.64
N GLU A 244 2.35 4.40 -10.89
CA GLU A 244 1.16 4.12 -10.08
C GLU A 244 0.94 5.10 -8.91
N LEU A 245 1.97 5.86 -8.48
CA LEU A 245 1.84 6.85 -7.42
C LEU A 245 0.95 8.04 -7.79
N LYS A 246 0.77 8.30 -9.09
CA LYS A 246 -0.05 9.40 -9.61
C LYS A 246 -1.55 9.16 -9.45
N PHE A 247 -1.96 7.90 -9.38
CA PHE A 247 -3.36 7.48 -9.34
C PHE A 247 -3.82 7.07 -7.93
N LYS A 248 -3.07 7.52 -6.91
CA LYS A 248 -3.37 7.28 -5.49
C LYS A 248 -4.41 8.28 -5.01
N GLU A 249 -4.44 8.58 -3.72
CA GLU A 249 -5.38 9.52 -3.11
C GLU A 249 -5.09 10.95 -3.61
N SER A 250 -3.82 11.23 -3.90
CA SER A 250 -3.34 12.36 -4.69
C SER A 250 -2.27 11.91 -5.69
N ASN A 251 -1.74 12.85 -6.48
CA ASN A 251 -0.46 12.65 -7.17
C ASN A 251 0.67 12.70 -6.13
N ARG A 252 1.06 11.54 -5.60
CA ARG A 252 2.04 11.45 -4.50
C ARG A 252 3.45 11.85 -4.89
N ILE A 253 3.82 11.72 -6.17
CA ILE A 253 5.14 12.16 -6.65
C ILE A 253 5.23 13.68 -6.54
N GLU A 254 4.29 14.36 -7.18
CA GLU A 254 4.22 15.83 -7.21
C GLU A 254 4.02 16.42 -5.81
N SER A 255 3.11 15.85 -5.02
CA SER A 255 2.84 16.33 -3.65
C SER A 255 4.08 16.23 -2.76
N MET A 256 4.84 15.12 -2.85
CA MET A 256 6.09 14.97 -2.08
C MET A 256 7.22 15.85 -2.63
N GLU A 257 7.31 16.04 -3.95
CA GLU A 257 8.32 16.92 -4.54
C GLU A 257 8.14 18.36 -4.05
N ILE A 258 6.91 18.89 -4.14
CA ILE A 258 6.59 20.24 -3.64
C ILE A 258 6.91 20.33 -2.14
N ALA A 259 6.35 19.43 -1.33
CA ALA A 259 6.48 19.47 0.12
C ALA A 259 7.94 19.37 0.60
N LEU A 260 8.77 18.53 -0.04
CA LEU A 260 10.17 18.37 0.31
C LEU A 260 11.04 19.52 -0.24
N LYS A 261 10.79 20.02 -1.45
CA LYS A 261 11.50 21.21 -1.99
C LYS A 261 11.30 22.42 -1.09
N ASP A 262 10.05 22.68 -0.69
CA ASP A 262 9.70 23.80 0.20
C ASP A 262 10.35 23.66 1.59
N ALA A 263 10.65 22.43 2.00
CA ALA A 263 11.37 22.12 3.24
C ALA A 263 12.91 22.23 3.10
N GLY A 264 13.43 22.58 1.91
CA GLY A 264 14.85 22.74 1.62
C GLY A 264 15.56 21.50 1.09
N VAL A 265 14.83 20.43 0.76
CA VAL A 265 15.40 19.19 0.22
C VAL A 265 15.73 19.35 -1.25
N ASN A 266 16.90 18.86 -1.67
CA ASN A 266 17.23 18.71 -3.09
C ASN A 266 16.56 17.44 -3.63
N ILE A 267 15.38 17.61 -4.22
CA ILE A 267 14.60 16.55 -4.88
C ILE A 267 14.27 16.98 -6.30
N THR A 268 14.32 16.05 -7.23
CA THR A 268 13.82 16.22 -8.60
C THR A 268 13.00 14.99 -8.95
N SER A 269 11.83 15.20 -9.55
CA SER A 269 10.99 14.11 -10.00
C SER A 269 10.53 14.27 -11.44
N GLU A 270 10.18 13.14 -12.03
CA GLU A 270 9.55 13.04 -13.33
C GLU A 270 8.37 12.07 -13.25
N SER A 271 7.74 11.83 -14.39
CA SER A 271 6.54 10.99 -14.45
C SER A 271 6.65 9.59 -13.82
N ASN A 272 7.85 9.01 -13.74
CA ASN A 272 8.05 7.65 -13.24
C ASN A 272 9.30 7.44 -12.38
N TRP A 273 10.01 8.51 -12.03
CA TRP A 273 11.19 8.42 -11.18
C TRP A 273 11.33 9.63 -10.26
N VAL A 274 12.04 9.42 -9.14
CA VAL A 274 12.36 10.45 -8.14
C VAL A 274 13.84 10.32 -7.78
N GLU A 275 14.55 11.45 -7.73
CA GLU A 275 15.93 11.58 -7.27
C GLU A 275 16.00 12.53 -6.08
N ILE A 276 16.67 12.11 -5.01
CA ILE A 276 16.79 12.88 -3.76
C ILE A 276 18.24 12.89 -3.34
N THR A 277 18.83 14.07 -3.22
CA THR A 277 20.17 14.24 -2.63
C THR A 277 20.02 14.59 -1.16
N GLY A 278 20.37 13.64 -0.30
CA GLY A 278 20.21 13.80 1.13
C GLY A 278 21.31 14.62 1.79
N LYS A 279 20.97 15.21 2.94
CA LYS A 279 21.86 16.00 3.79
C LYS A 279 21.69 15.56 5.23
N LYS A 280 22.73 15.79 6.05
CA LYS A 280 22.69 15.47 7.49
C LYS A 280 21.56 16.22 8.21
N ASN A 281 21.34 17.48 7.85
CA ASN A 281 20.26 18.31 8.35
C ASN A 281 19.43 18.84 7.19
N GLN A 282 18.13 19.01 7.43
CA GLN A 282 17.19 19.66 6.52
C GLN A 282 16.50 20.81 7.25
N ILE A 283 16.13 21.86 6.52
CA ILE A 283 15.65 23.11 7.12
C ILE A 283 14.26 22.90 7.75
N GLY A 284 13.29 22.36 6.99
CA GLY A 284 11.90 22.32 7.43
C GLY A 284 11.26 23.71 7.52
N GLY A 285 10.26 23.89 8.38
CA GLY A 285 9.60 25.19 8.59
C GLY A 285 8.46 25.51 7.62
N ASN A 286 8.18 24.64 6.66
CA ASN A 286 7.15 24.86 5.66
C ASN A 286 5.75 24.39 6.13
N PHE A 287 4.73 24.94 5.47
CA PHE A 287 3.33 24.53 5.62
C PHE A 287 2.92 23.69 4.41
N VAL A 288 2.64 22.41 4.62
CA VAL A 288 2.41 21.42 3.57
C VAL A 288 0.93 21.31 3.25
N SER A 289 0.60 21.49 1.96
CA SER A 289 -0.69 21.05 1.40
C SER A 289 -0.69 19.53 1.22
N THR A 290 -1.55 18.82 1.93
CA THR A 290 -1.57 17.36 1.91
C THR A 290 -2.41 16.79 0.77
N ASN A 291 -3.23 17.62 0.12
CA ASN A 291 -4.18 17.22 -0.91
C ASN A 291 -5.09 16.06 -0.44
N ASN A 292 -5.46 16.09 0.85
CA ASN A 292 -6.22 15.04 1.54
C ASN A 292 -5.56 13.63 1.51
N ASP A 293 -4.25 13.52 1.25
CA ASP A 293 -3.53 12.26 1.32
C ASP A 293 -2.85 12.07 2.68
N HIS A 294 -3.40 11.14 3.47
CA HIS A 294 -2.91 10.77 4.80
C HIS A 294 -1.42 10.38 4.82
N ARG A 295 -0.87 9.84 3.72
CA ARG A 295 0.54 9.42 3.68
C ARG A 295 1.48 10.59 3.49
N ILE A 296 1.07 11.60 2.73
CA ILE A 296 1.82 12.86 2.62
C ILE A 296 1.84 13.54 3.99
N ALA A 297 0.67 13.64 4.63
CA ALA A 297 0.52 14.21 5.97
C ALA A 297 1.44 13.53 7.00
N MET A 298 1.32 12.20 7.16
CA MET A 298 2.14 11.45 8.12
C MET A 298 3.64 11.50 7.77
N SER A 299 4.01 11.46 6.49
CA SER A 299 5.42 11.52 6.10
C SER A 299 6.05 12.86 6.43
N MET A 300 5.35 13.97 6.15
CA MET A 300 5.86 15.31 6.42
C MET A 300 5.85 15.64 7.91
N LEU A 301 4.93 15.07 8.71
CA LEU A 301 5.03 15.11 10.16
C LEU A 301 6.30 14.40 10.67
N VAL A 302 6.62 13.21 10.14
CA VAL A 302 7.88 12.52 10.50
C VAL A 302 9.11 13.32 10.04
N PHE A 303 9.07 13.95 8.87
CA PHE A 303 10.13 14.85 8.43
C PHE A 303 10.35 15.99 9.43
N GLY A 304 9.25 16.63 9.89
CA GLY A 304 9.25 17.71 10.87
C GLY A 304 9.84 17.34 12.23
N MET A 305 9.84 16.04 12.59
CA MET A 305 10.46 15.55 13.84
C MET A 305 11.99 15.51 13.76
N VAL A 306 12.58 15.60 12.56
CA VAL A 306 14.02 15.43 12.31
C VAL A 306 14.65 16.72 11.77
N SER A 307 13.88 17.56 11.08
CA SER A 307 14.35 18.84 10.54
C SER A 307 14.70 19.87 11.62
N GLU A 308 15.45 20.90 11.24
CA GLU A 308 15.88 21.98 12.14
C GLU A 308 14.68 22.83 12.62
N LYS A 309 13.70 23.05 11.75
CA LYS A 309 12.43 23.72 12.05
C LYS A 309 11.26 22.75 11.93
N PRO A 310 10.20 22.92 12.74
CA PRO A 310 9.02 22.06 12.65
C PRO A 310 8.33 22.22 11.29
N VAL A 311 7.64 21.17 10.85
CA VAL A 311 6.80 21.20 9.64
C VAL A 311 5.34 21.15 10.05
N SER A 312 4.52 21.96 9.37
CA SER A 312 3.08 22.01 9.58
C SER A 312 2.34 21.42 8.38
N ILE A 313 1.15 20.88 8.61
CA ILE A 313 0.28 20.33 7.57
C ILE A 313 -1.09 21.04 7.60
N ASP A 314 -1.77 21.07 6.46
CA ASP A 314 -3.08 21.73 6.30
C ASP A 314 -4.25 20.98 6.97
N ASN A 315 -4.23 19.65 6.96
CA ASN A 315 -5.36 18.84 7.39
C ASN A 315 -4.91 17.57 8.14
N PHE A 316 -5.08 17.55 9.46
CA PHE A 316 -4.79 16.36 10.27
C PHE A 316 -5.90 15.29 10.14
N GLU A 317 -7.13 15.65 9.77
CA GLU A 317 -8.27 14.73 9.77
C GLU A 317 -8.12 13.60 8.73
N THR A 318 -7.41 13.84 7.61
CA THR A 318 -7.15 12.77 6.64
C THR A 318 -6.37 11.61 7.26
N ILE A 319 -5.49 11.86 8.24
CA ILE A 319 -4.74 10.81 8.93
C ILE A 319 -5.68 9.84 9.63
N LYS A 320 -6.78 10.32 10.20
CA LYS A 320 -7.72 9.48 10.97
C LYS A 320 -8.44 8.43 10.13
N THR A 321 -8.50 8.61 8.81
CA THR A 321 -9.10 7.62 7.89
C THR A 321 -8.32 6.30 7.84
N SER A 322 -7.02 6.32 8.13
CA SER A 322 -6.14 5.15 8.07
C SER A 322 -5.41 4.85 9.38
N PHE A 323 -5.12 5.89 10.17
CA PHE A 323 -4.36 5.76 11.41
C PHE A 323 -4.87 6.73 12.50
N PRO A 324 -6.07 6.50 13.06
CA PRO A 324 -6.72 7.40 14.02
C PRO A 324 -5.87 7.71 15.26
N ASN A 325 -5.12 6.72 15.75
CA ASN A 325 -4.30 6.87 16.97
C ASN A 325 -2.86 7.32 16.65
N PHE A 326 -2.59 7.85 15.45
CA PHE A 326 -1.24 8.25 15.02
C PHE A 326 -0.58 9.20 16.02
N LYS A 327 -1.24 10.33 16.34
CA LYS A 327 -0.73 11.32 17.28
C LYS A 327 -0.44 10.71 18.66
N GLU A 328 -1.42 9.99 19.20
CA GLU A 328 -1.32 9.38 20.54
C GLU A 328 -0.13 8.42 20.62
N LEU A 329 0.03 7.53 19.64
CA LEU A 329 1.12 6.56 19.63
C LEU A 329 2.48 7.20 19.42
N PHE A 330 2.57 8.22 18.56
CA PHE A 330 3.81 8.99 18.37
C PHE A 330 4.19 9.76 19.63
N SER A 331 3.21 10.35 20.34
CA SER A 331 3.46 11.01 21.62
C SER A 331 3.94 10.04 22.71
N LYS A 332 3.43 8.80 22.74
CA LYS A 332 3.93 7.76 23.66
C LYS A 332 5.41 7.39 23.46
N VAL A 333 5.95 7.63 22.27
CA VAL A 333 7.37 7.40 21.95
C VAL A 333 8.19 8.69 21.89
N GLY A 334 7.65 9.80 22.42
CA GLY A 334 8.36 11.06 22.62
C GLY A 334 8.20 12.12 21.54
N ALA A 335 7.38 11.88 20.51
CA ALA A 335 7.14 12.87 19.47
C ALA A 335 6.18 13.99 19.94
N LYS A 336 6.47 15.21 19.52
CA LYS A 336 5.65 16.40 19.78
C LYS A 336 4.88 16.77 18.52
N ILE A 337 3.56 16.57 18.55
CA ILE A 337 2.65 16.98 17.47
C ILE A 337 1.61 17.89 18.11
N GLU A 338 1.53 19.13 17.65
CA GLU A 338 0.67 20.15 18.23
C GLU A 338 -0.33 20.66 17.19
N PHE A 339 -1.52 21.04 17.65
CA PHE A 339 -2.49 21.73 16.82
C PHE A 339 -2.29 23.23 17.02
N PHE A 340 -2.35 23.99 15.94
CA PHE A 340 -2.25 25.43 15.97
C PHE A 340 -3.35 26.03 15.08
N GLN A 341 -3.80 27.25 15.41
CA GLN A 341 -4.65 28.04 14.53
C GLN A 341 -3.76 28.82 13.57
N LYS A 342 -4.18 28.90 12.31
CA LYS A 342 -3.48 29.62 11.26
C LYS A 342 -3.71 31.12 11.37
#